data_AF-A0A7C5N696-F1
#
_entry.id   AF-A0A7C5N696-F1
#
_cell.length_a   1.000
_cell.length_b   1.000
_cell.length_c   1.000
_cell.angle_alpha   90.00
_cell.angle_beta   90.00
_cell.angle_gamma   90.00
#
_symmetry.space_group_name_H-M   'P 1'
#
loop_
_entity.id
_entity.type
_entity.pdbx_description
1 polymer ?
#
loop_
_entity_poly.entity_id
_entity_poly.type
_entity_poly.pdbx_seq_one_letter_code
_entity_poly.pdbx_strand_id
1 'polypeptide(L)'
;MGIVGAGRVNERRPARWRRKVTSVICAVALLCPHGVAIAEAPPMGGAPSPDPDPWFGPDKALHFGAGFGIGVGGYALGAGVLDERWAGVGFGIGLAALIGGIKEGVDATGVGQPSWKDFVWDVLGGALGVGVSMTFDAALRGPVER
;
A
#
# COMPACT_ATOMS: atom_id res chain seq x y z
N MET A 1 -34.84 35.69 -34.84
CA MET A 1 -35.79 35.44 -33.73
C MET A 1 -35.89 33.93 -33.56
N GLY A 2 -35.33 33.39 -32.47
CA GLY A 2 -35.26 31.94 -32.21
C GLY A 2 -34.10 31.60 -31.28
N ILE A 3 -34.41 31.33 -30.02
CA ILE A 3 -33.54 31.39 -28.83
C ILE A 3 -32.74 30.09 -28.64
N VAL A 4 -31.51 30.26 -28.15
CA VAL A 4 -30.56 29.25 -27.66
C VAL A 4 -31.21 28.34 -26.59
N GLY A 5 -31.18 27.03 -26.82
CA GLY A 5 -31.61 26.03 -25.84
C GLY A 5 -30.55 25.81 -24.77
N ALA A 6 -30.81 26.36 -23.58
CA ALA A 6 -29.97 26.26 -22.40
C ALA A 6 -29.99 24.87 -21.73
N GLY A 7 -28.80 24.49 -21.28
CA GLY A 7 -28.43 23.57 -20.19
C GLY A 7 -29.48 22.71 -19.50
N ARG A 8 -29.21 21.40 -19.50
CA ARG A 8 -29.49 20.54 -18.33
C ARG A 8 -28.18 19.95 -17.82
N VAL A 9 -27.48 20.72 -16.99
CA VAL A 9 -26.41 20.18 -16.14
C VAL A 9 -27.07 19.25 -15.13
N ASN A 10 -26.75 17.95 -15.22
CA ASN A 10 -27.28 16.91 -14.35
C ASN A 10 -26.53 16.94 -12.99
N GLU A 11 -26.80 17.96 -12.18
CA GLU A 11 -26.28 18.11 -10.82
C GLU A 11 -27.06 17.25 -9.82
N ARG A 12 -26.88 15.93 -9.80
CA ARG A 12 -27.36 15.10 -8.68
C ARG A 12 -26.49 13.89 -8.37
N ARG A 13 -25.18 14.04 -8.14
CA ARG A 13 -24.39 12.94 -7.53
C ARG A 13 -23.28 13.32 -6.50
N PRO A 14 -23.51 14.10 -5.41
CA PRO A 14 -22.43 14.27 -4.41
C PRO A 14 -22.51 13.35 -3.18
N ALA A 15 -23.69 12.86 -2.75
CA ALA A 15 -23.85 12.39 -1.36
C ALA A 15 -23.92 10.86 -1.12
N ARG A 16 -24.16 10.05 -2.16
CA ARG A 16 -24.30 8.57 -2.00
C ARG A 16 -23.02 7.80 -2.36
N TRP A 17 -22.12 8.39 -3.13
CA TRP A 17 -20.88 7.75 -3.60
C TRP A 17 -19.79 7.73 -2.52
N ARG A 18 -19.63 8.84 -1.77
CA ARG A 18 -18.67 8.94 -0.65
C ARG A 18 -18.83 7.83 0.38
N ARG A 19 -20.06 7.34 0.62
CA ARG A 19 -20.34 6.26 1.60
C ARG A 19 -19.90 4.87 1.16
N LYS A 20 -19.82 4.60 -0.15
CA LYS A 20 -19.41 3.28 -0.65
C LYS A 20 -17.89 3.11 -0.66
N VAL A 21 -17.13 4.19 -0.93
CA VAL A 21 -15.66 4.18 -0.90
C VAL A 21 -15.14 3.98 0.53
N THR A 22 -15.79 4.58 1.54
CA THR A 22 -15.43 4.39 2.96
C THR A 22 -15.60 2.94 3.44
N SER A 23 -16.53 2.17 2.86
CA SER A 23 -16.84 0.80 3.34
C SER A 23 -15.79 -0.24 2.95
N VAL A 24 -15.03 -0.02 1.88
CA VAL A 24 -13.94 -0.93 1.47
C VAL A 24 -12.66 -0.66 2.29
N ILE A 25 -12.45 0.59 2.70
CA ILE A 25 -11.29 1.06 3.50
C ILE A 25 -11.26 0.40 4.89
N CYS A 26 -12.41 0.16 5.53
CA CYS A 26 -12.45 -0.43 6.88
C CYS A 26 -12.22 -1.95 6.92
N ALA A 27 -12.43 -2.68 5.82
CA ALA A 27 -12.30 -4.14 5.82
C ALA A 27 -10.84 -4.62 5.79
N VAL A 28 -9.92 -3.80 5.26
CA VAL A 28 -8.48 -4.15 5.17
C VAL A 28 -7.71 -3.73 6.43
N ALA A 29 -8.24 -2.81 7.23
CA ALA A 29 -7.60 -2.28 8.44
C ALA A 29 -7.74 -3.15 9.70
N LEU A 30 -8.43 -4.30 9.64
CA LEU A 30 -8.78 -5.12 10.81
C LEU A 30 -8.05 -6.47 10.90
N LEU A 31 -6.95 -6.67 10.18
CA LEU A 31 -6.09 -7.85 10.33
C LEU A 31 -4.79 -7.48 11.04
N CYS A 32 -4.91 -7.12 12.31
CA CYS A 32 -3.79 -7.08 13.24
C CYS A 32 -3.90 -8.35 14.12
N PRO A 33 -3.16 -9.43 13.84
CA PRO A 33 -2.89 -10.42 14.87
C PRO A 33 -1.72 -9.91 15.70
N HIS A 34 -1.99 -9.75 16.99
CA HIS A 34 -0.98 -9.54 18.02
C HIS A 34 0.10 -10.64 17.97
N GLY A 35 1.34 -10.25 18.26
CA GLY A 35 2.53 -11.04 18.02
C GLY A 35 2.66 -12.34 18.82
N VAL A 36 3.65 -13.14 18.42
CA VAL A 36 4.21 -14.24 19.22
C VAL A 36 5.72 -14.21 19.01
N ALA A 37 6.48 -13.84 20.04
CA ALA A 37 7.92 -14.05 20.09
C ALA A 37 8.17 -15.45 20.65
N ILE A 38 8.73 -16.34 19.84
CA ILE A 38 9.20 -17.66 20.26
C ILE A 38 10.72 -17.54 20.47
N ALA A 39 11.18 -17.71 21.70
CA ALA A 39 12.60 -17.77 22.02
C ALA A 39 13.09 -19.20 21.75
N GLU A 40 13.93 -19.39 20.72
CA GLU A 40 14.61 -20.66 20.46
C GLU A 40 16.03 -20.65 21.08
N ALA A 41 16.39 -21.76 21.73
CA ALA A 41 17.71 -22.00 22.31
C ALA A 41 18.77 -22.23 21.20
N PRO A 42 20.06 -21.90 21.42
CA PRO A 42 21.06 -21.94 20.36
C PRO A 42 21.51 -23.38 20.02
N PRO A 43 21.61 -23.75 18.72
CA PRO A 43 22.25 -25.00 18.33
C PRO A 43 23.77 -24.89 18.41
N MET A 44 24.41 -25.85 19.08
CA MET A 44 25.85 -26.08 18.99
C MET A 44 26.17 -26.85 17.69
N GLY A 45 26.92 -26.24 16.77
CA GLY A 45 27.50 -26.95 15.61
C GLY A 45 27.75 -26.06 14.41
N GLY A 46 29.03 -25.96 13.99
CA GLY A 46 29.48 -25.13 12.86
C GLY A 46 29.06 -25.66 11.49
N ALA A 47 27.82 -25.35 11.10
CA ALA A 47 27.43 -25.18 9.70
C ALA A 47 27.83 -23.76 9.23
N PRO A 48 27.99 -23.48 7.93
CA PRO A 48 28.04 -22.09 7.46
C PRO A 48 26.82 -21.37 8.03
N SER A 49 27.04 -20.22 8.69
CA SER A 49 25.94 -19.43 9.21
C SER A 49 24.95 -19.20 8.07
N PRO A 50 23.67 -19.60 8.22
CA PRO A 50 22.63 -19.26 7.26
C PRO A 50 22.71 -17.77 6.95
N ASP A 51 22.46 -17.36 5.69
CA ASP A 51 22.37 -15.94 5.33
C ASP A 51 21.51 -15.26 6.40
N PRO A 52 22.07 -14.34 7.21
CA PRO A 52 21.36 -13.79 8.37
C PRO A 52 20.14 -12.96 7.94
N ASP A 53 20.04 -12.61 6.66
CA ASP A 53 18.95 -11.84 6.08
C ASP A 53 18.55 -12.44 4.72
N PRO A 54 17.88 -13.60 4.65
CA PRO A 54 17.60 -14.25 3.38
C PRO A 54 16.56 -13.46 2.56
N TRP A 55 16.68 -13.50 1.24
CA TRP A 55 15.73 -12.84 0.33
C TRP A 55 14.28 -13.34 0.42
N PHE A 56 14.09 -14.56 0.91
CA PHE A 56 12.78 -15.19 1.03
C PHE A 56 12.67 -15.78 2.43
N GLY A 57 11.65 -15.34 3.16
CA GLY A 57 11.37 -15.78 4.51
C GLY A 57 10.06 -15.18 5.03
N PRO A 58 9.56 -15.67 6.18
CA PRO A 58 8.34 -15.14 6.79
C PRO A 58 8.41 -13.62 7.02
N ASP A 59 9.57 -13.14 7.45
CA ASP A 59 9.87 -11.72 7.65
C ASP A 59 9.65 -10.88 6.37
N LYS A 60 10.18 -11.33 5.23
CA LYS A 60 9.98 -10.66 3.93
C LYS A 60 8.53 -10.64 3.49
N ALA A 61 7.76 -11.68 3.82
CA ALA A 61 6.34 -11.71 3.55
C ALA A 61 5.56 -10.68 4.40
N LEU A 62 6.00 -10.40 5.63
CA LEU A 62 5.42 -9.35 6.46
C LEU A 62 5.69 -7.96 5.87
N HIS A 63 6.93 -7.70 5.46
CA HIS A 63 7.31 -6.45 4.76
C HIS A 63 6.50 -6.25 3.48
N PHE A 64 6.45 -7.27 2.63
CA PHE A 64 5.61 -7.26 1.45
C PHE A 64 4.13 -6.98 1.76
N GLY A 65 3.57 -7.64 2.77
CA GLY A 65 2.18 -7.45 3.18
C GLY A 65 1.90 -6.04 3.72
N ALA A 66 2.81 -5.50 4.54
CA ALA A 66 2.74 -4.14 5.04
C ALA A 66 2.80 -3.13 3.89
N GLY A 67 3.79 -3.28 3.00
CA GLY A 67 3.92 -2.49 1.78
C GLY A 67 2.65 -2.54 0.93
N PHE A 68 2.09 -3.73 0.72
CA PHE A 68 0.84 -3.94 -0.03
C PHE A 68 -0.32 -3.15 0.57
N GLY A 69 -0.53 -3.26 1.89
CA GLY A 69 -1.58 -2.51 2.59
C GLY A 69 -1.39 -0.99 2.45
N ILE A 70 -0.16 -0.50 2.61
CA ILE A 70 0.18 0.92 2.44
C ILE A 70 -0.08 1.36 0.99
N GLY A 71 0.31 0.56 0.00
CA GLY A 71 0.08 0.87 -1.42
C GLY A 71 -1.41 0.98 -1.76
N VAL A 72 -2.23 0.05 -1.26
CA VAL A 72 -3.70 0.11 -1.43
C VAL A 72 -4.28 1.37 -0.77
N GLY A 73 -3.95 1.61 0.50
CA GLY A 73 -4.45 2.77 1.25
C GLY A 73 -3.99 4.10 0.65
N GLY A 74 -2.71 4.18 0.28
CA GLY A 74 -2.11 5.35 -0.35
C GLY A 74 -2.73 5.62 -1.73
N TYR A 75 -2.94 4.61 -2.56
CA TYR A 75 -3.67 4.81 -3.82
C TYR A 75 -5.07 5.39 -3.59
N ALA A 76 -5.84 4.80 -2.67
CA ALA A 76 -7.19 5.25 -2.38
C ALA A 76 -7.22 6.71 -1.86
N LEU A 77 -6.27 7.08 -1.01
CA LEU A 77 -6.12 8.45 -0.51
C LEU A 77 -5.70 9.41 -1.63
N GLY A 78 -4.66 9.10 -2.38
CA GLY A 78 -4.15 9.97 -3.44
C GLY A 78 -5.17 10.17 -4.56
N ALA A 79 -5.75 9.07 -5.07
CA ALA A 79 -6.76 9.14 -6.13
C ALA A 79 -8.08 9.75 -5.65
N GLY A 80 -8.44 9.60 -4.37
CA GLY A 80 -9.68 10.14 -3.81
C GLY A 80 -9.60 11.60 -3.39
N VAL A 81 -8.46 12.06 -2.87
CA VAL A 81 -8.26 13.44 -2.41
C VAL A 81 -7.89 14.35 -3.57
N LEU A 82 -7.02 13.89 -4.47
CA LEU A 82 -6.52 14.69 -5.60
C LEU A 82 -7.39 14.54 -6.85
N ASP A 83 -8.39 13.65 -6.81
CA ASP A 83 -9.28 13.29 -7.93
C ASP A 83 -8.52 12.89 -9.22
N GLU A 84 -7.28 12.43 -9.05
CA GLU A 84 -6.35 12.10 -10.13
C GLU A 84 -5.74 10.72 -9.86
N ARG A 85 -5.97 9.77 -10.78
CA ARG A 85 -5.56 8.37 -10.60
C ARG A 85 -4.05 8.23 -10.59
N TRP A 86 -3.35 9.00 -11.42
CA TRP A 86 -1.88 8.98 -11.47
C TRP A 86 -1.26 9.55 -10.20
N ALA A 87 -1.92 10.52 -9.57
CA ALA A 87 -1.51 11.01 -8.27
C ALA A 87 -1.68 9.92 -7.19
N GLY A 88 -2.75 9.12 -7.27
CA GLY A 88 -2.91 7.91 -6.46
C GLY A 88 -1.78 6.89 -6.64
N VAL A 89 -1.36 6.62 -7.88
CA VAL A 89 -0.25 5.71 -8.17
C VAL A 89 1.05 6.19 -7.52
N GLY A 90 1.42 7.44 -7.78
CA GLY A 90 2.64 8.03 -7.24
C GLY A 90 2.60 8.08 -5.70
N PHE A 91 1.46 8.48 -5.13
CA PHE A 91 1.31 8.56 -3.69
C PHE A 91 1.36 7.19 -3.01
N GLY A 92 0.70 6.16 -3.57
CA GLY A 92 0.70 4.81 -2.99
C GLY A 92 2.09 4.17 -2.96
N ILE A 93 2.81 4.20 -4.09
CA ILE A 93 4.17 3.66 -4.17
C ILE A 93 5.13 4.51 -3.31
N GLY A 94 5.03 5.83 -3.42
CA GLY A 94 5.88 6.77 -2.68
C GLY A 94 5.69 6.65 -1.18
N LEU A 95 4.47 6.43 -0.70
CA LEU A 95 4.19 6.27 0.72
C LEU A 95 4.74 4.94 1.27
N ALA A 96 4.61 3.84 0.52
CA ALA A 96 5.22 2.55 0.89
C ALA A 96 6.76 2.67 0.99
N ALA A 97 7.39 3.29 -0.02
CA ALA A 97 8.82 3.55 -0.01
C ALA A 97 9.24 4.48 1.14
N LEU A 98 8.49 5.56 1.40
CA LEU A 98 8.82 6.49 2.48
C LEU A 98 8.78 5.80 3.85
N ILE A 99 7.72 5.03 4.13
CA ILE A 99 7.56 4.34 5.42
C ILE A 99 8.62 3.25 5.59
N GLY A 100 8.85 2.41 4.57
CA GLY A 100 9.90 1.38 4.61
C GLY A 100 11.29 2.00 4.80
N GLY A 101 11.60 3.08 4.07
CA GLY A 101 12.87 3.80 4.21
C GLY A 101 13.06 4.44 5.59
N ILE A 102 12.00 4.97 6.19
CA ILE A 102 12.02 5.47 7.57
C ILE A 102 12.28 4.32 8.55
N LYS A 103 11.63 3.16 8.40
CA LYS A 103 11.85 1.99 9.24
C LYS A 103 13.32 1.56 9.20
N GLU A 104 13.89 1.38 8.02
CA GLU A 104 15.31 1.00 7.89
C GLU A 104 16.27 2.08 8.42
N GLY A 105 15.92 3.36 8.23
CA GLY A 105 16.67 4.47 8.79
C GLY A 105 16.67 4.49 10.32
N VAL A 106 15.53 4.16 10.95
CA VAL A 106 15.41 4.00 12.40
C VAL A 106 16.21 2.80 12.88
N ASP A 107 16.14 1.67 12.17
CA ASP A 107 16.91 0.47 12.53
C ASP A 107 18.41 0.73 12.48
N ALA A 108 18.88 1.51 11.50
CA ALA A 108 20.28 1.95 11.39
C ALA A 108 20.76 2.83 12.56
N THR A 109 19.86 3.37 13.40
CA THR A 109 20.24 4.09 14.63
C THR A 109 20.56 3.16 15.82
N GLY A 110 20.44 1.84 15.63
CA GLY A 110 20.69 0.82 16.66
C GLY A 110 19.43 0.32 17.37
N VAL A 111 18.24 0.75 16.93
CA VAL A 111 16.94 0.26 17.44
C VAL A 111 16.62 -1.13 16.90
N GLY A 112 17.13 -1.47 15.72
CA GLY A 112 16.88 -2.74 15.02
C GLY A 112 18.06 -3.15 14.13
N GLN A 113 17.82 -4.09 13.23
CA GLN A 113 18.79 -4.54 12.22
C GLN A 113 18.35 -4.02 10.85
N PRO A 114 19.05 -3.03 10.26
CA PRO A 114 18.65 -2.50 8.97
C PRO A 114 18.84 -3.57 7.87
N SER A 115 17.81 -3.76 7.05
CA SER A 115 17.79 -4.62 5.88
C SER A 115 17.28 -3.85 4.66
N TRP A 116 18.17 -3.65 3.70
CA TRP A 116 17.75 -3.12 2.40
C TRP A 116 16.85 -4.10 1.63
N LYS A 117 16.88 -5.40 1.98
CA LYS A 117 16.01 -6.43 1.38
C LYS A 117 14.56 -6.24 1.86
N ASP A 118 14.36 -5.91 3.13
CA ASP A 118 13.05 -5.54 3.68
C ASP A 118 12.45 -4.35 2.95
N PHE A 119 13.25 -3.29 2.80
CA PHE A 119 12.85 -2.10 2.04
C PHE A 119 12.41 -2.44 0.61
N VAL A 120 13.12 -3.33 -0.08
CA VAL A 120 12.73 -3.79 -1.42
C VAL A 120 11.37 -4.50 -1.38
N TRP A 121 11.14 -5.37 -0.39
CA TRP A 121 9.87 -6.06 -0.23
C TRP A 121 8.71 -5.12 0.11
N ASP A 122 8.94 -4.07 0.92
CA ASP A 122 7.96 -3.00 1.16
C ASP A 122 7.55 -2.30 -0.14
N VAL A 123 8.53 -1.94 -0.98
CA VAL A 123 8.29 -1.26 -2.26
C VAL A 123 7.55 -2.18 -3.25
N LEU A 124 7.95 -3.45 -3.35
CA LEU A 124 7.27 -4.44 -4.21
C LEU A 124 5.83 -4.68 -3.76
N GLY A 125 5.61 -4.79 -2.45
CA GLY A 125 4.28 -4.86 -1.86
C GLY A 125 3.45 -3.66 -2.24
N GLY A 126 3.98 -2.45 -2.02
CA GLY A 126 3.32 -1.19 -2.36
C GLY A 126 2.94 -1.09 -3.84
N ALA A 127 3.86 -1.44 -4.73
CA ALA A 127 3.60 -1.46 -6.17
C ALA A 127 2.48 -2.44 -6.55
N LEU A 128 2.47 -3.66 -5.98
CA LEU A 128 1.39 -4.60 -6.23
C LEU A 128 0.05 -4.10 -5.67
N GLY A 129 0.05 -3.53 -4.45
CA GLY A 129 -1.14 -2.95 -3.83
C GLY A 129 -1.76 -1.85 -4.67
N VAL A 130 -0.93 -0.97 -5.24
CA VAL A 130 -1.35 0.03 -6.21
C VAL A 130 -1.91 -0.61 -7.48
N GLY A 131 -1.23 -1.59 -8.07
CA GLY A 131 -1.69 -2.27 -9.29
C GLY A 131 -3.05 -2.97 -9.12
N VAL A 132 -3.25 -3.65 -7.99
CA VAL A 132 -4.54 -4.24 -7.62
C VAL A 132 -5.60 -3.14 -7.51
N SER A 133 -5.28 -2.04 -6.83
CA SER A 133 -6.20 -0.90 -6.66
C SER A 133 -6.57 -0.28 -7.99
N MET A 134 -5.62 -0.06 -8.91
CA MET A 134 -5.89 0.42 -10.27
C MET A 134 -6.80 -0.51 -11.06
N THR A 135 -6.66 -1.82 -10.88
CA THR A 135 -7.50 -2.82 -11.56
C THR A 135 -8.95 -2.72 -11.10
N PHE A 136 -9.17 -2.70 -9.78
CA PHE A 136 -10.51 -2.49 -9.21
C PHE A 136 -11.08 -1.13 -9.61
N ASP A 137 -10.25 -0.11 -9.57
CA ASP A 137 -10.62 1.23 -9.93
C ASP A 137 -11.08 1.35 -11.38
N ALA A 138 -10.32 0.77 -12.31
CA ALA A 138 -10.68 0.72 -13.72
C ALA A 138 -11.96 -0.08 -13.96
N ALA A 139 -12.16 -1.19 -13.24
CA ALA A 139 -13.40 -1.97 -13.32
C ALA A 139 -14.63 -1.17 -12.84
N LEU A 140 -14.46 -0.23 -11.92
CA LEU A 140 -15.55 0.57 -11.34
C LEU A 140 -15.79 1.91 -12.04
N ARG A 141 -14.73 2.57 -12.54
CA ARG A 141 -14.76 3.93 -13.11
C ARG A 141 -14.42 4.01 -14.59
N GLY A 142 -14.13 2.87 -15.24
CA GLY A 142 -13.63 2.83 -16.61
C GLY A 142 -12.10 3.00 -16.70
N PRO A 143 -11.49 2.81 -17.88
CA PRO A 143 -10.04 2.85 -18.06
C PRO A 143 -9.39 4.15 -17.58
N VAL A 144 -8.10 4.09 -17.27
CA VAL A 144 -7.29 5.29 -17.04
C VAL A 144 -7.01 5.93 -18.40
N GLU A 145 -7.71 7.01 -18.72
CA GLU A 145 -7.37 7.84 -19.87
C GLU A 145 -6.10 8.65 -19.53
N ARG A 146 -5.16 8.74 -20.49
CA ARG A 146 -3.95 9.56 -20.35
C ARG A 146 -4.18 10.95 -20.92
#